data_AF-A0A3C2B4P0-F1
#
_entry.id   AF-A0A3C2B4P0-F1
#
_cell.length_a   1.000
_cell.length_b   1.000
_cell.length_c   1.000
_cell.angle_alpha   90.00
_cell.angle_beta   90.00
_cell.angle_gamma   90.00
#
_symmetry.space_group_name_H-M   'P 1'
#
loop_
_entity.id
_entity.type
_entity.pdbx_description
1 polymer ?
#
loop_
_entity_poly.entity_id
_entity_poly.type
_entity_poly.pdbx_seq_one_letter_code
_entity_poly.pdbx_strand_id
1 'polypeptide(L)' 'HGTVNDLAMTGAVPLALSTAFVLEEGLPLETLARMAHAMGVAAHRANVLLATGDTKVV' A
#
# COMPACT_ATOMS: atom_id res chain seq x y z
N HIS A 1 5.29 6.98 -2.99
CA HIS A 1 4.33 6.86 -4.10
C HIS A 1 4.89 6.05 -5.30
N GLY A 2 5.70 5.00 -5.09
CA GLY A 2 6.39 4.31 -6.20
C GLY A 2 5.47 3.81 -7.30
N THR A 3 4.60 2.83 -6.99
CA THR A 3 3.68 2.23 -7.97
C THR A 3 2.73 3.23 -8.62
N VAL A 4 2.28 4.25 -7.88
CA VAL A 4 1.46 5.34 -8.44
C VAL A 4 2.25 6.11 -9.50
N ASN A 5 3.52 6.43 -9.23
CA ASN A 5 4.38 7.14 -10.16
C ASN A 5 4.69 6.28 -11.40
N ASP A 6 4.91 4.97 -11.23
CA ASP A 6 5.17 4.07 -12.37
C ASP A 6 4.00 4.06 -13.35
N LEU A 7 2.77 4.00 -12.82
CA LEU A 7 1.56 4.14 -13.63
C LEU A 7 1.49 5.52 -14.30
N ALA A 8 1.67 6.60 -13.53
CA ALA A 8 1.59 7.97 -14.03
C ALA A 8 2.64 8.28 -15.11
N MET A 9 3.85 7.74 -15.00
CA MET A 9 4.94 7.93 -15.99
C MET A 9 4.60 7.35 -17.37
N THR A 10 3.63 6.43 -17.45
CA THR A 10 3.11 5.91 -18.73
C THR A 10 1.95 6.73 -19.29
N GLY A 11 1.57 7.83 -18.63
CA GLY A 11 0.41 8.67 -18.99
C GLY A 11 -0.92 8.15 -18.46
N ALA A 12 -0.93 7.08 -17.65
CA ALA A 12 -2.14 6.54 -17.06
C ALA A 12 -2.62 7.38 -15.87
N VAL A 13 -3.93 7.33 -15.61
CA VAL A 13 -4.53 7.83 -14.36
C VAL A 13 -4.67 6.64 -13.40
N PRO A 14 -3.90 6.57 -12.30
CA PRO A 14 -4.01 5.47 -11.35
C PRO A 14 -5.37 5.52 -10.63
N LEU A 15 -6.11 4.41 -10.64
CA LEU A 15 -7.44 4.34 -9.99
C LEU A 15 -7.42 3.49 -8.73
N ALA A 16 -6.72 2.36 -8.77
CA ALA A 16 -6.65 1.43 -7.66
C ALA A 16 -5.31 0.68 -7.63
N LEU A 17 -4.95 0.21 -6.45
CA LEU A 17 -3.83 -0.68 -6.18
C LEU A 17 -4.28 -1.87 -5.32
N SER A 18 -3.57 -2.98 -5.45
CA SER A 18 -3.54 -4.03 -4.44
C SER A 18 -2.35 -3.85 -3.51
N THR A 19 -2.41 -4.45 -2.31
CA THR A 19 -1.30 -4.42 -1.35
C THR A 19 -1.00 -5.80 -0.80
N ALA A 20 0.27 -6.20 -0.76
CA ALA A 20 0.69 -7.45 -0.14
C ALA A 20 1.65 -7.17 1.01
N PHE A 21 1.34 -7.73 2.19
CA PHE A 21 2.22 -7.71 3.35
C PHE A 21 2.86 -9.08 3.53
N VAL A 22 4.18 -9.13 3.55
CA VAL A 22 4.95 -10.30 3.99
C VAL A 22 5.62 -9.90 5.30
N LEU A 23 5.19 -10.51 6.39
CA LEU A 23 5.53 -10.11 7.75
C LEU A 23 6.34 -11.19 8.43
N GLU A 24 7.42 -10.81 9.09
CA GLU A 24 8.21 -11.72 9.92
C GLU A 24 7.46 -12.05 11.21
N GLU A 25 7.51 -13.31 11.65
CA GLU A 25 6.99 -13.70 12.96
C GLU A 25 7.60 -12.85 14.09
N GLY A 26 6.74 -12.33 14.97
CA GLY A 26 7.16 -11.45 16.06
C GLY A 26 7.17 -9.96 15.72
N LEU A 27 6.85 -9.55 14.48
CA LEU A 27 6.68 -8.14 14.15
C LEU A 27 5.63 -7.46 15.07
N PRO A 28 5.96 -6.34 15.75
CA PRO A 28 5.01 -5.65 16.59
C PRO A 28 3.81 -5.11 15.79
N LEU A 29 2.59 -5.35 16.30
CA LEU A 29 1.36 -4.87 15.69
C LEU A 29 1.32 -3.34 15.57
N GLU A 30 1.94 -2.61 16.50
CA GLU A 30 2.06 -1.15 16.43
C GLU A 30 2.85 -0.68 15.19
N THR A 31 3.87 -1.45 14.79
CA THR A 31 4.65 -1.17 13.59
C THR A 31 3.82 -1.41 12.35
N LEU A 32 3.12 -2.55 12.28
CA LEU A 32 2.20 -2.85 11.18
C LEU A 32 1.11 -1.78 11.07
N ALA A 33 0.48 -1.39 12.19
CA ALA A 33 -0.56 -0.38 12.22
C ALA A 33 -0.07 0.98 11.70
N ARG A 34 1.13 1.41 12.12
CA ARG A 34 1.76 2.64 11.61
C ARG A 34 2.01 2.58 10.11
N MET A 35 2.54 1.46 9.61
CA MET A 35 2.81 1.28 8.18
C MET A 35 1.53 1.27 7.36
N ALA A 36 0.51 0.51 7.78
CA ALA A 36 -0.80 0.45 7.13
C ALA A 36 -1.49 1.83 7.11
N HIS A 37 -1.44 2.57 8.23
CA HIS A 37 -1.97 3.92 8.30
C HIS A 37 -1.26 4.88 7.33
N ALA A 38 0.07 4.88 7.33
CA ALA A 38 0.85 5.72 6.42
C ALA A 38 0.58 5.39 4.95
N MET A 39 0.45 4.10 4.61
CA MET A 39 0.09 3.64 3.26
C MET A 39 -1.31 4.13 2.85
N GLY A 40 -2.30 4.03 3.75
CA GLY A 40 -3.65 4.55 3.53
C GLY A 40 -3.67 6.06 3.29
N VAL A 41 -2.95 6.83 4.11
CA VAL A 41 -2.81 8.29 3.93
C VAL A 41 -2.15 8.62 2.59
N ALA A 42 -1.12 7.88 2.19
CA ALA A 42 -0.44 8.09 0.91
C ALA A 42 -1.36 7.79 -0.28
N ALA A 43 -2.13 6.69 -0.23
CA ALA A 43 -3.10 6.32 -1.26
C ALA A 43 -4.22 7.37 -1.39
N HIS A 44 -4.78 7.80 -0.25
CA HIS A 44 -5.79 8.85 -0.20
C HIS A 44 -5.28 10.16 -0.81
N ARG A 45 -4.07 10.61 -0.45
CA ARG A 45 -3.46 11.83 -1.02
C ARG A 45 -3.23 11.74 -2.52
N ALA A 46 -3.03 10.53 -3.04
CA ALA A 46 -2.87 10.28 -4.47
C ALA A 46 -4.21 10.09 -5.20
N ASN A 47 -5.35 10.14 -4.51
CA ASN A 47 -6.68 9.79 -5.03
C ASN A 47 -6.74 8.37 -5.62
N VAL A 48 -6.04 7.42 -4.99
CA VAL A 48 -5.98 6.01 -5.41
C VAL A 48 -6.63 5.12 -4.35
N LEU A 49 -7.47 4.19 -4.79
CA LEU A 49 -8.10 3.21 -3.92
C LEU A 49 -7.16 2.03 -3.64
N LEU A 50 -6.98 1.66 -2.37
CA LEU A 50 -6.45 0.34 -2.03
C LEU A 50 -7.61 -0.66 -2.06
N ALA A 51 -7.78 -1.35 -3.18
CA ALA A 51 -9.01 -2.10 -3.47
C ALA A 51 -9.00 -3.54 -2.94
N THR A 52 -7.81 -4.12 -2.77
CA THR A 52 -7.64 -5.50 -2.31
C THR A 52 -6.25 -5.68 -1.68
N GLY A 53 -6.04 -6.78 -0.98
CA GLY A 53 -4.73 -7.12 -0.47
C GLY A 53 -4.61 -8.54 0.04
N ASP A 54 -3.38 -8.90 0.36
CA ASP A 54 -3.00 -10.17 0.96
C ASP A 54 -2.05 -9.93 2.14
N THR A 55 -2.02 -10.86 3.09
CA THR A 55 -1.11 -10.80 4.23
C THR A 55 -0.63 -12.19 4.57
N LYS A 56 0.69 -12.38 4.53
CA LYS A 56 1.37 -13.61 4.89
C LYS A 56 2.36 -13.35 6.02
N VAL A 57 2.29 -14.18 7.06
CA VAL A 57 3.33 -14.26 8.09
C VAL A 57 4.27 -15.41 7.71
N VAL A 58 5.57 -15.14 7.73
CA VAL A 58 6.67 -16.07 7.41
C VAL A 58 7.63 -16.23 8.58
#